data_AF-A0A2S1KLJ6-F1
#
_entry.id   AF-A0A2S1KLJ6-F1
#
_cell.length_a   1.000
_cell.length_b   1.000
_cell.length_c   1.000
_cell.angle_alpha   90.00
_cell.angle_beta   90.00
_cell.angle_gamma   90.00
#
_symmetry.space_group_name_H-M   'P 1'
#
loop_
_entity.id
_entity.type
_entity.pdbx_description
1 polymer ?
#
loop_
_entity_poly.entity_id
_entity_poly.type
_entity_poly.pdbx_seq_one_letter_code
_entity_poly.pdbx_strand_id
1 'polypeptide(L)' 'MSMRFLHSDRLLKNYMNCLLDKGRCTPAGQELKDHLPDGLENGCKKCTPPNKEWERKC' A
#
# COMPACT_ATOMS: atom_id res chain seq x y z
N MET A 1 4.05 -3.58 20.03
CA MET A 1 2.81 -3.89 19.27
C MET A 1 3.22 -4.42 17.90
N SER A 2 2.99 -5.71 17.60
CA SER A 2 3.44 -6.34 16.35
C SER A 2 2.67 -5.78 15.15
N MET A 3 3.34 -5.01 14.28
CA MET A 3 2.85 -4.58 12.96
C MET A 3 2.82 -5.79 12.02
N ARG A 4 1.86 -6.69 12.25
CA ARG A 4 1.74 -7.98 11.56
C ARG A 4 0.90 -7.88 10.29
N PHE A 5 0.68 -6.68 9.77
CA PHE A 5 -0.30 -6.43 8.71
C PHE A 5 0.27 -6.60 7.29
N LEU A 6 1.57 -6.38 7.06
CA LEU A 6 2.19 -6.52 5.73
C LEU A 6 3.21 -7.67 5.60
N HIS A 7 3.45 -8.44 6.67
CA HIS A 7 4.39 -9.59 6.65
C HIS A 7 3.84 -10.86 5.97
N SER A 8 2.63 -10.83 5.42
CA SER A 8 2.08 -12.01 4.74
C SER A 8 2.24 -11.84 3.23
N ASP A 9 3.07 -12.67 2.62
CA ASP A 9 3.19 -12.80 1.16
C ASP A 9 1.83 -12.96 0.47
N ARG A 10 0.87 -13.62 1.14
CA ARG A 10 -0.49 -13.77 0.65
C ARG A 10 -1.21 -12.43 0.51
N LEU A 11 -1.07 -11.56 1.51
CA LEU A 11 -1.71 -10.25 1.48
C LEU A 11 -1.05 -9.36 0.42
N LEU A 12 0.28 -9.32 0.39
CA LEU A 12 1.02 -8.56 -0.62
C LEU A 12 0.64 -9.01 -2.04
N LYS A 13 0.57 -10.33 -2.27
CA LYS A 13 0.15 -10.88 -3.57
C LYS A 13 -1.25 -10.45 -3.98
N ASN A 14 -2.19 -10.33 -3.04
CA ASN A 14 -3.53 -9.84 -3.34
C ASN A 14 -3.53 -8.35 -3.72
N TYR A 15 -2.78 -7.52 -3.00
CA TYR A 15 -2.59 -6.11 -3.38
C TYR A 15 -1.93 -5.98 -4.74
N MET A 16 -0.86 -6.74 -5.01
CA MET A 16 -0.19 -6.74 -6.32
C MET A 16 -1.11 -7.22 -7.45
N ASN A 17 -1.91 -8.25 -7.23
CA ASN A 17 -2.89 -8.71 -8.23
C ASN A 17 -3.96 -7.63 -8.50
N CYS A 18 -4.40 -6.90 -7.49
CA CYS A 18 -5.31 -5.76 -7.64
C CYS A 18 -4.69 -4.63 -8.47
N LEU A 19 -3.45 -4.24 -8.15
CA LEU A 19 -2.70 -3.20 -8.87
C LEU A 19 -2.46 -3.57 -10.33
N LEU A 20 -2.30 -4.87 -10.63
CA LEU A 20 -2.08 -5.40 -11.97
C LEU A 20 -3.37 -5.78 -12.73
N ASP A 21 -4.55 -5.49 -12.19
CA ASP A 21 -5.86 -5.90 -12.75
C ASP A 21 -6.02 -7.42 -12.97
N LYS A 22 -5.26 -8.22 -12.20
CA LYS A 22 -5.26 -9.69 -12.27
C LYS A 22 -6.13 -10.34 -11.19
N GLY A 23 -6.82 -9.54 -10.37
CA GLY A 23 -7.63 -10.05 -9.26
C GLY A 23 -8.54 -9.00 -8.65
N ARG A 24 -9.30 -9.41 -7.64
CA ARG A 24 -10.24 -8.53 -6.93
C ARG A 24 -9.48 -7.56 -6.02
N CYS A 25 -9.83 -6.29 -6.08
CA CYS A 25 -9.35 -5.27 -5.15
C CYS A 25 -10.18 -5.26 -3.86
N THR A 26 -9.50 -5.17 -2.71
CA THR A 26 -10.16 -4.73 -1.47
C THR A 26 -10.35 -3.21 -1.53
N PRO A 27 -11.24 -2.62 -0.71
CA PRO A 27 -11.41 -1.16 -0.67
C PRO A 27 -10.08 -0.41 -0.44
N ALA A 28 -9.25 -0.89 0.49
CA ALA A 28 -7.92 -0.34 0.73
C ALA A 28 -6.94 -0.54 -0.46
N GLY A 29 -7.05 -1.66 -1.19
CA GLY A 29 -6.27 -1.88 -2.40
C GLY A 29 -6.69 -0.97 -3.56
N GLN A 30 -7.99 -0.65 -3.64
CA GLN A 30 -8.53 0.30 -4.61
C GLN A 30 -8.02 1.70 -4.32
N GLU A 31 -8.15 2.18 -3.07
CA GLU A 31 -7.58 3.48 -2.67
C GLU A 31 -6.08 3.55 -2.96
N LEU A 32 -5.33 2.49 -2.64
CA LEU A 32 -3.91 2.43 -2.98
C LEU A 32 -3.70 2.55 -4.49
N LYS A 33 -4.47 1.83 -5.30
CA LYS A 33 -4.36 1.88 -6.76
C LYS A 33 -4.63 3.28 -7.33
N ASP A 34 -5.63 3.97 -6.82
CA ASP A 34 -6.01 5.32 -7.25
C ASP A 34 -4.95 6.36 -6.87
N HIS A 35 -4.28 6.20 -5.72
CA HIS A 35 -3.24 7.12 -5.25
C HIS A 35 -1.81 6.75 -5.67
N LEU A 36 -1.57 5.51 -6.10
CA LEU A 36 -0.26 5.03 -6.52
C LEU A 36 0.37 5.85 -7.66
N PRO A 37 -0.33 6.22 -8.76
CA PRO A 37 0.29 7.01 -9.82
C PRO A 37 0.79 8.37 -9.32
N ASP A 38 0.00 9.07 -8.50
CA ASP A 38 0.42 10.32 -7.86
C ASP A 38 1.63 10.11 -6.92
N GLY A 39 1.65 9.00 -6.18
CA GLY A 39 2.78 8.60 -5.35
C GLY A 39 4.08 8.44 -6.14
N LEU A 40 4.01 7.79 -7.31
CA LEU A 40 5.17 7.53 -8.18
C LEU A 40 5.64 8.77 -8.94
N GLU A 41 4.71 9.58 -9.44
CA GLU A 41 5.03 10.77 -10.26
C GLU A 41 5.40 11.98 -9.40
N ASN A 42 4.71 12.18 -8.28
CA ASN A 42 4.86 13.36 -7.43
C ASN A 42 5.58 13.08 -6.12
N GLY A 43 5.99 11.84 -5.85
CA GLY A 43 6.69 11.47 -4.62
C GLY A 43 5.79 11.51 -3.39
N CYS A 44 4.51 11.18 -3.53
CA CYS A 44 3.56 11.09 -2.42
C CYS A 44 3.39 12.41 -1.63
N LYS A 45 3.48 13.58 -2.28
CA LYS A 45 3.36 14.92 -1.64
C LYS A 45 2.06 15.11 -0.82
N LYS A 46 1.02 14.34 -1.13
CA LYS A 46 -0.28 14.38 -0.45
C LYS A 46 -0.55 13.17 0.44
N CYS A 47 0.37 12.22 0.50
CA CYS A 47 0.22 11.05 1.34
C CYS A 47 0.40 11.46 2.80
N THR A 48 -0.42 10.90 3.68
CA THR A 48 -0.34 11.17 5.11
C THR A 48 1.10 10.96 5.58
N PRO A 49 1.72 11.96 6.25
CA PRO A 49 3.09 11.85 6.72
C PRO A 49 3.12 10.62 7.60
N PRO A 50 3.93 9.66 7.21
CA PRO A 50 3.76 8.38 7.81
C PRO A 50 4.48 8.51 9.17
N ASN A 51 3.78 8.20 10.25
CA ASN A 51 4.24 8.43 11.63
C ASN A 51 5.67 7.91 11.89
N LYS A 52 6.63 8.68 12.42
CA LYS A 52 8.07 8.28 12.54
C LYS A 52 8.34 6.87 13.12
N GLU A 53 7.37 6.26 13.80
CA GLU A 53 7.38 4.87 14.22
C GLU A 53 7.25 3.81 13.09
N TRP A 54 6.51 4.06 11.99
CA TRP A 54 6.43 3.10 10.87
C TRP A 54 7.68 3.17 9.96
N GLU A 55 8.31 4.34 9.78
CA GLU A 55 9.53 4.52 8.96
C GLU A 55 10.67 3.61 9.42
N ARG A 56 10.75 3.37 10.73
CA ARG A 56 11.80 2.54 11.36
C ARG A 56 11.47 1.06 11.42
N LYS A 57 10.30 0.64 10.93
CA LYS A 57 9.78 -0.73 11.06
C LYS A 57 9.54 -1.43 9.71
N CYS A 58 9.99 -0.86 8.60
CA CYS A 58 10.09 -1.57 7.32
C CYS A 58 11.36 -2.44 7.26
#